data_AF-A0A0F8W1Y5-F1
#
_entry.id   AF-A0A0F8W1Y5-F1
#
_cell.length_a   1.000
_cell.length_b   1.000
_cell.length_c   1.000
_cell.angle_alpha   90.00
_cell.angle_beta   90.00
_cell.angle_gamma   90.00
#
_symmetry.space_group_name_H-M   'P 1'
#
loop_
_entity.id
_entity.type
_entity.pdbx_description
1 polymer ?
#
loop_
_entity_poly.entity_id
_entity_poly.type
_entity_poly.pdbx_seq_one_letter_code
_entity_poly.pdbx_strand_id
1 'polypeptide(L)'
;MVVKLPELKEEELLVQPEEELKPDVLPEIEALEATTAETTETIQAVQDPSVFEELPFPEAEVFFTAEEAERFGPPLPGFDWQLKVTPDEAGLIASVTIVDPFGWEWLEGDLFVSPEGTTLTLAQVETLFGLPEEERSEFPTLPAVFEPVEEIPEAPVTDRIAELEAQLAGELPGAERGALEQRLEGLKAQEALGFTFPEQQISEIVEEFFPEVEDISLVPPAERVRVEAQQALAVEKGQEFVDKIIAKGRTPETEALLKTLDPSLSDEQIEKFFTQPGDVFAEARIKNLDVVRIARVEEEQFDVLFATQGERGSVEGWVSKNIFPT
;
A
#
# COMPACT_ATOMS: atom_id res chain seq x y z
N MET A 1 -37.17 -50.43 0.65
CA MET A 1 -38.09 -49.36 1.09
C MET A 1 -38.18 -48.37 -0.04
N VAL A 2 -39.36 -48.20 -0.65
CA VAL A 2 -39.59 -47.31 -1.79
C VAL A 2 -40.25 -46.05 -1.23
N VAL A 3 -39.56 -44.92 -1.26
CA VAL A 3 -40.09 -43.64 -0.80
C VAL A 3 -40.76 -42.95 -1.99
N LYS A 4 -42.08 -42.76 -1.89
CA LYS A 4 -42.89 -41.96 -2.81
C LYS A 4 -42.63 -40.47 -2.52
N LEU A 5 -42.23 -39.70 -3.53
CA LEU A 5 -42.29 -38.23 -3.49
C LEU A 5 -43.74 -37.75 -3.67
N PRO A 6 -44.20 -36.73 -2.93
CA PRO A 6 -45.46 -36.05 -3.19
C PRO A 6 -45.29 -34.96 -4.26
N GLU A 7 -46.21 -34.98 -5.23
CA GLU A 7 -46.43 -33.90 -6.20
C GLU A 7 -46.98 -32.67 -5.47
N LEU A 8 -46.33 -31.51 -5.64
CA LEU A 8 -46.87 -30.22 -5.23
C LEU A 8 -47.28 -29.40 -6.46
N LYS A 9 -48.43 -28.76 -6.28
CA LYS A 9 -49.33 -28.23 -7.29
C LYS A 9 -48.87 -26.86 -7.79
N GLU A 10 -49.08 -26.62 -9.08
CA GLU A 10 -49.03 -25.31 -9.71
C GLU A 10 -50.07 -24.39 -9.07
N GLU A 11 -49.64 -23.30 -8.43
CA GLU A 11 -50.51 -22.21 -7.98
C GLU A 11 -50.70 -21.19 -9.11
N GLU A 12 -51.97 -20.87 -9.36
CA GLU A 12 -52.44 -19.90 -10.35
C GLU A 12 -51.97 -18.47 -10.03
N LEU A 13 -51.30 -17.85 -11.01
CA LEU A 13 -51.02 -16.42 -11.08
C LEU A 13 -52.31 -15.63 -11.36
N LEU A 14 -52.80 -14.91 -10.35
CA LEU A 14 -53.87 -13.91 -10.48
C LEU A 14 -53.27 -12.58 -10.95
N VAL A 15 -53.44 -12.28 -12.24
CA VAL A 15 -53.17 -10.97 -12.85
C VAL A 15 -54.25 -9.99 -12.41
N GLN A 16 -53.87 -8.90 -11.74
CA GLN A 16 -54.77 -7.77 -11.50
C GLN A 16 -54.74 -6.78 -12.67
N PRO A 17 -55.87 -6.15 -13.03
CA PRO A 17 -55.95 -5.25 -14.18
C PRO A 17 -55.37 -3.86 -13.88
N GLU A 18 -54.75 -3.29 -14.90
CA GLU A 18 -54.17 -1.94 -14.95
C GLU A 18 -55.23 -0.85 -14.66
N GLU A 19 -54.92 0.04 -13.73
CA GLU A 19 -55.73 1.20 -13.39
C GLU A 19 -55.34 2.38 -14.30
N GLU A 20 -56.27 2.83 -15.14
CA GLU A 20 -56.14 3.97 -16.05
C GLU A 20 -55.90 5.29 -15.28
N LEU A 21 -54.68 5.82 -15.37
CA LEU A 21 -54.38 7.19 -14.95
C LEU A 21 -54.75 8.18 -16.06
N LYS A 22 -55.73 9.04 -15.76
CA LYS A 22 -56.15 10.17 -16.60
C LYS A 22 -55.06 11.24 -16.70
N PRO A 23 -54.87 11.89 -17.85
CA PRO A 23 -54.02 13.05 -17.98
C PRO A 23 -54.86 14.32 -17.80
N ASP A 24 -54.53 15.16 -16.83
CA ASP A 24 -54.77 16.59 -16.96
C ASP A 24 -54.04 17.37 -15.86
N VAL A 25 -53.68 18.60 -16.22
CA VAL A 25 -53.07 19.69 -15.43
C VAL A 25 -51.53 19.80 -15.54
N LEU A 26 -51.11 20.40 -16.66
CA LEU A 26 -50.02 21.40 -16.67
C LEU A 26 -50.51 22.66 -15.93
N PRO A 27 -49.63 23.37 -15.20
CA PRO A 27 -49.22 24.67 -15.73
C PRO A 27 -47.75 25.07 -15.48
N GLU A 28 -47.29 25.97 -16.35
CA GLU A 28 -46.29 27.03 -16.16
C GLU A 28 -44.81 26.66 -16.02
N ILE A 29 -44.17 26.56 -17.19
CA ILE A 29 -42.72 26.69 -17.39
C ILE A 29 -42.44 28.14 -17.83
N GLU A 30 -42.38 29.09 -16.90
CA GLU A 30 -41.81 30.43 -17.12
C GLU A 30 -41.14 30.94 -15.82
N ALA A 31 -40.09 30.25 -15.34
CA ALA A 31 -39.25 30.77 -14.24
C ALA A 31 -37.84 30.14 -14.12
N LEU A 32 -37.26 29.57 -15.18
CA LEU A 32 -35.96 28.86 -15.10
C LEU A 32 -34.90 29.35 -16.11
N GLU A 33 -35.00 30.58 -16.61
CA GLU A 33 -33.95 31.19 -17.45
C GLU A 33 -33.03 32.16 -16.69
N ALA A 34 -33.20 32.34 -15.39
CA ALA A 34 -32.38 33.27 -14.60
C ALA A 34 -31.28 32.61 -13.74
N THR A 35 -31.19 31.29 -13.68
CA THR A 35 -30.22 30.57 -12.82
C THR A 35 -29.11 29.85 -13.60
N THR A 36 -29.10 29.93 -14.93
CA THR A 36 -28.11 29.22 -15.77
C THR A 36 -26.87 30.05 -16.09
N ALA A 37 -26.85 31.34 -15.70
CA ALA A 37 -25.68 32.21 -15.90
C ALA A 37 -24.63 32.09 -14.77
N GLU A 38 -25.03 31.70 -13.55
CA GLU A 38 -24.10 31.57 -12.41
C GLU A 38 -23.35 30.22 -12.38
N THR A 39 -23.88 29.16 -13.02
CA THR A 39 -23.22 27.83 -13.04
C THR A 39 -22.19 27.68 -14.17
N THR A 40 -22.15 28.60 -15.14
CA THR A 40 -21.24 28.51 -16.28
C THR A 40 -19.89 29.23 -16.03
N GLU A 41 -19.82 30.12 -15.03
CA GLU A 41 -18.57 30.80 -14.66
C GLU A 41 -17.62 29.91 -13.84
N THR A 42 -18.14 28.85 -13.20
CA THR A 42 -17.33 27.84 -12.48
C THR A 42 -16.62 26.85 -13.42
N ILE A 43 -17.05 26.73 -14.68
CA ILE A 43 -16.57 25.69 -15.60
C ILE A 43 -15.34 26.13 -16.41
N GLN A 44 -14.99 27.43 -16.42
CA GLN A 44 -13.78 27.92 -17.11
C GLN A 44 -12.53 28.07 -16.22
N ALA A 45 -12.60 27.70 -14.93
CA ALA A 45 -11.45 27.73 -14.03
C ALA A 45 -10.60 26.43 -14.02
N VAL A 46 -10.99 25.39 -14.76
CA VAL A 46 -10.48 24.01 -14.55
C VAL A 46 -9.25 23.64 -15.42
N GLN A 47 -8.54 24.62 -15.98
CA GLN A 47 -7.25 24.37 -16.68
C GLN A 47 -6.03 24.93 -15.97
N ASP A 48 -6.20 25.44 -14.75
CA ASP A 48 -5.11 25.90 -13.90
C ASP A 48 -4.82 24.84 -12.80
N PRO A 49 -3.68 24.13 -12.83
CA PRO A 49 -3.32 23.15 -11.78
C PRO A 49 -3.23 23.78 -10.39
N SER A 50 -3.15 25.12 -10.30
CA SER A 50 -3.22 25.89 -9.05
C SER A 50 -4.58 25.77 -8.33
N VAL A 51 -5.66 25.36 -9.02
CA VAL A 51 -7.00 25.24 -8.42
C VAL A 51 -7.13 24.03 -7.48
N PHE A 52 -6.27 23.01 -7.65
CA PHE A 52 -6.24 21.86 -6.74
C PHE A 52 -5.59 22.17 -5.38
N GLU A 53 -4.89 23.31 -5.22
CA GLU A 53 -4.25 23.67 -3.95
C GLU A 53 -5.22 24.32 -2.93
N GLU A 54 -6.42 24.74 -3.34
CA GLU A 54 -7.35 25.49 -2.46
C GLU A 54 -8.70 24.81 -2.21
N LEU A 55 -8.96 23.62 -2.77
CA LEU A 55 -10.17 22.89 -2.42
C LEU A 55 -9.96 22.21 -1.06
N PRO A 56 -10.75 22.56 -0.01
CA PRO A 56 -10.68 21.82 1.24
C PRO A 56 -11.03 20.38 0.91
N PHE A 57 -10.10 19.45 1.17
CA PHE A 57 -10.41 18.04 1.06
C PHE A 57 -11.61 17.77 1.96
N PRO A 58 -12.63 17.07 1.44
CA PRO A 58 -13.83 16.79 2.21
C PRO A 58 -13.42 15.99 3.45
N GLU A 59 -13.93 16.35 4.63
CA GLU A 59 -13.78 15.57 5.87
C GLU A 59 -14.63 14.27 5.85
N ALA A 60 -15.34 14.03 4.75
CA ALA A 60 -16.28 12.93 4.55
C ALA A 60 -15.98 12.19 3.24
N GLU A 61 -16.46 10.96 3.15
CA GLU A 61 -16.43 10.16 1.93
C GLU A 61 -17.10 10.90 0.78
N VAL A 62 -16.44 10.93 -0.39
CA VAL A 62 -16.98 11.52 -1.61
C VAL A 62 -17.12 10.46 -2.68
N PHE A 63 -18.27 10.47 -3.33
CA PHE A 63 -18.63 9.59 -4.43
C PHE A 63 -18.63 10.39 -5.71
N PHE A 64 -17.92 9.90 -6.71
CA PHE A 64 -17.93 10.41 -8.08
C PHE A 64 -18.68 9.43 -8.96
N THR A 65 -19.58 9.95 -9.79
CA THR A 65 -20.21 9.17 -10.86
C THR A 65 -19.18 8.70 -11.88
N ALA A 66 -19.52 7.71 -12.72
CA ALA A 66 -18.64 7.24 -13.79
C ALA A 66 -18.10 8.37 -14.69
N GLU A 67 -18.94 9.35 -15.04
CA GLU A 67 -18.54 10.50 -15.88
C GLU A 67 -17.57 11.45 -15.14
N GLU A 68 -17.76 11.64 -13.84
CA GLU A 68 -16.85 12.45 -13.02
C GLU A 68 -15.52 11.74 -12.76
N ALA A 69 -15.56 10.42 -12.59
CA ALA A 69 -14.41 9.56 -12.33
C ALA A 69 -13.44 9.49 -13.51
N GLU A 70 -13.91 9.65 -14.76
CA GLU A 70 -13.07 9.72 -15.97
C GLU A 70 -11.98 10.79 -15.91
N ARG A 71 -12.13 11.80 -15.04
CA ARG A 71 -11.11 12.84 -14.84
C ARG A 71 -9.91 12.37 -14.01
N PHE A 72 -10.07 11.32 -13.22
CA PHE A 72 -9.07 10.79 -12.31
C PHE A 72 -8.36 9.55 -12.85
N GLY A 73 -8.82 9.02 -13.99
CA GLY A 73 -8.27 7.78 -14.54
C GLY A 73 -9.13 7.18 -15.64
N PRO A 74 -8.95 5.89 -15.94
CA PRO A 74 -9.72 5.20 -16.96
C PRO A 74 -11.23 5.13 -16.60
N PRO A 75 -12.11 5.01 -17.62
CA PRO A 75 -13.55 5.00 -17.41
C PRO A 75 -13.98 3.80 -16.57
N LEU A 76 -14.99 4.02 -15.72
CA LEU A 76 -15.60 2.93 -14.93
C LEU A 76 -16.37 1.96 -15.85
N PRO A 77 -16.59 0.71 -15.42
CA PRO A 77 -17.18 -0.34 -16.25
C PRO A 77 -18.62 -0.06 -16.72
N GLY A 78 -19.36 0.79 -16.02
CA GLY A 78 -20.72 1.18 -16.39
C GLY A 78 -21.16 2.49 -15.73
N PHE A 79 -22.25 3.08 -16.24
CA PHE A 79 -22.75 4.39 -15.79
C PHE A 79 -23.23 4.41 -14.34
N ASP A 80 -23.69 3.27 -13.82
CA ASP A 80 -24.20 3.13 -12.46
C ASP A 80 -23.08 2.83 -11.44
N TRP A 81 -21.83 2.76 -11.89
CA TRP A 81 -20.67 2.57 -11.01
C TRP A 81 -20.21 3.92 -10.45
N GLN A 82 -19.61 3.88 -9.26
CA GLN A 82 -19.12 5.06 -8.56
C GLN A 82 -17.67 4.87 -8.12
N LEU A 83 -16.90 5.96 -8.08
CA LEU A 83 -15.60 6.03 -7.45
C LEU A 83 -15.76 6.66 -6.07
N LYS A 84 -15.39 5.94 -5.01
CA LYS A 84 -15.45 6.41 -3.62
C LYS A 84 -14.04 6.76 -3.14
N VAL A 85 -13.85 8.01 -2.74
CA VAL A 85 -12.61 8.52 -2.14
C VAL A 85 -12.85 8.76 -0.66
N THR A 86 -12.06 8.10 0.18
CA THR A 86 -12.15 8.20 1.64
C THR A 86 -10.94 8.96 2.17
N PRO A 87 -11.12 10.10 2.86
CA PRO A 87 -10.04 10.84 3.48
C PRO A 87 -9.55 10.18 4.79
N ASP A 88 -8.32 10.46 5.20
CA ASP A 88 -7.77 10.11 6.52
C ASP A 88 -8.10 11.19 7.56
N GLU A 89 -7.65 11.00 8.81
CA GLU A 89 -7.85 11.97 9.89
C GLU A 89 -7.18 13.34 9.64
N ALA A 90 -6.20 13.39 8.73
CA ALA A 90 -5.52 14.62 8.31
C ALA A 90 -6.18 15.29 7.09
N GLY A 91 -7.23 14.69 6.54
CA GLY A 91 -7.90 15.15 5.31
C GLY A 91 -7.12 14.82 4.03
N LEU A 92 -6.12 13.93 4.09
CA LEU A 92 -5.45 13.39 2.91
C LEU A 92 -6.24 12.18 2.38
N ILE A 93 -6.01 11.77 1.13
CA ILE A 93 -6.68 10.59 0.57
C ILE A 93 -6.15 9.33 1.28
N ALA A 94 -6.99 8.67 2.08
CA ALA A 94 -6.67 7.41 2.73
C ALA A 94 -6.82 6.21 1.78
N SER A 95 -7.91 6.20 1.01
CA SER A 95 -8.22 5.10 0.10
C SER A 95 -9.10 5.54 -1.06
N VAL A 96 -8.90 4.91 -2.21
CA VAL A 96 -9.74 5.03 -3.40
C VAL A 96 -10.33 3.66 -3.69
N THR A 97 -11.66 3.58 -3.75
CA THR A 97 -12.39 2.32 -3.96
C THR A 97 -13.42 2.50 -5.07
N ILE A 98 -13.77 1.42 -5.74
CA ILE A 98 -14.79 1.43 -6.79
C ILE A 98 -16.03 0.72 -6.25
N VAL A 99 -17.18 1.36 -6.39
CA VAL A 99 -18.46 0.88 -5.86
C VAL A 99 -19.35 0.48 -7.03
N ASP A 100 -19.82 -0.76 -7.00
CA ASP A 100 -20.71 -1.28 -8.03
C ASP A 100 -22.17 -0.81 -7.83
N PRO A 101 -23.08 -1.03 -8.79
CA PRO A 101 -24.48 -0.63 -8.67
C PRO A 101 -25.26 -1.31 -7.54
N PHE A 102 -24.73 -2.38 -6.96
CA PHE A 102 -25.31 -3.12 -5.85
C PHE A 102 -24.74 -2.67 -4.49
N GLY A 103 -23.79 -1.74 -4.46
CA GLY A 103 -23.18 -1.19 -3.26
C GLY A 103 -21.98 -1.99 -2.75
N TRP A 104 -21.39 -2.86 -3.57
CA TRP A 104 -20.14 -3.56 -3.22
C TRP A 104 -18.95 -2.64 -3.46
N GLU A 105 -18.08 -2.49 -2.47
CA GLU A 105 -16.85 -1.71 -2.57
C GLU A 105 -15.68 -2.64 -2.92
N TRP A 106 -14.93 -2.30 -3.95
CA TRP A 106 -13.75 -3.02 -4.41
C TRP A 106 -12.50 -2.35 -3.83
N LEU A 107 -11.80 -3.08 -2.98
CA LEU A 107 -10.54 -2.67 -2.36
C LEU A 107 -9.36 -3.21 -3.18
N GLU A 108 -8.18 -2.66 -2.94
CA GLU A 108 -6.94 -3.19 -3.51
C GLU A 108 -6.65 -4.62 -2.96
N GLY A 109 -6.16 -5.51 -3.83
CA GLY A 109 -5.73 -6.86 -3.43
C GLY A 109 -6.83 -7.92 -3.26
N ASP A 110 -7.80 -7.99 -4.17
CA ASP A 110 -8.88 -9.01 -4.21
C ASP A 110 -9.83 -9.01 -2.98
N LEU A 111 -9.91 -7.88 -2.28
CA LEU A 111 -10.81 -7.66 -1.16
C LEU A 111 -12.05 -6.87 -1.60
N PHE A 112 -13.20 -7.27 -1.07
CA PHE A 112 -14.50 -6.67 -1.36
C PHE A 112 -15.20 -6.34 -0.04
N VAL A 113 -15.89 -5.21 0.02
CA VAL A 113 -16.77 -4.86 1.14
C VAL A 113 -18.20 -5.01 0.68
N SER A 114 -18.98 -5.85 1.38
CA SER A 114 -20.40 -6.00 1.10
C SER A 114 -21.18 -4.73 1.46
N PRO A 115 -22.41 -4.52 0.94
CA PRO A 115 -23.25 -3.39 1.32
C PRO A 115 -23.54 -3.31 2.83
N GLU A 116 -23.45 -4.43 3.55
CA GLU A 116 -23.57 -4.51 5.00
C GLU A 116 -22.26 -4.20 5.76
N GLY A 117 -21.17 -3.88 5.05
CA GLY A 117 -19.87 -3.56 5.61
C GLY A 117 -19.00 -4.77 5.94
N THR A 118 -19.29 -5.95 5.37
CA THR A 118 -18.49 -7.16 5.62
C THR A 118 -17.39 -7.31 4.58
N THR A 119 -16.13 -7.36 5.02
CA THR A 119 -15.00 -7.62 4.12
C THR A 119 -14.93 -9.10 3.74
N LEU A 120 -14.83 -9.39 2.45
CA LEU A 120 -14.81 -10.72 1.86
C LEU A 120 -13.70 -10.80 0.81
N THR A 121 -13.09 -11.96 0.65
CA THR A 121 -12.16 -12.22 -0.46
C THR A 121 -12.92 -12.54 -1.74
N LEU A 122 -12.27 -12.38 -2.91
CA LEU A 122 -12.83 -12.78 -4.20
C LEU A 122 -13.45 -14.19 -4.16
N ALA A 123 -12.73 -15.18 -3.60
CA ALA A 123 -13.21 -16.55 -3.50
C ALA A 123 -14.50 -16.69 -2.65
N GLN A 124 -14.66 -15.87 -1.63
CA GLN A 124 -15.87 -15.85 -0.80
C GLN A 124 -17.04 -15.19 -1.54
N VAL A 125 -16.79 -14.09 -2.25
CA VAL A 125 -17.76 -13.43 -3.12
C VAL A 125 -18.23 -14.39 -4.21
N GLU A 126 -17.31 -15.07 -4.90
CA GLU A 126 -17.63 -16.09 -5.91
C GLU A 126 -18.52 -17.21 -5.34
N THR A 127 -18.23 -17.66 -4.11
CA THR A 127 -19.02 -18.68 -3.43
C THR A 127 -20.44 -18.19 -3.11
N LEU A 128 -20.59 -16.91 -2.75
CA LEU A 128 -21.90 -16.30 -2.43
C LEU A 128 -22.77 -16.10 -3.67
N PHE A 129 -22.17 -15.70 -4.80
CA PHE A 129 -22.89 -15.45 -6.05
C PHE A 129 -23.05 -16.69 -6.93
N GLY A 130 -22.34 -17.78 -6.62
CA GLY A 130 -22.46 -19.04 -7.36
C GLY A 130 -22.09 -18.91 -8.84
N LEU A 131 -21.22 -17.95 -9.16
CA LEU A 131 -20.86 -17.61 -10.53
C LEU A 131 -20.10 -18.79 -11.17
N PRO A 132 -20.56 -19.31 -12.31
CA PRO A 132 -19.84 -20.35 -13.03
C PRO A 132 -18.49 -19.78 -13.51
N GLU A 133 -17.46 -20.62 -13.47
CA GLU A 133 -16.07 -20.29 -13.84
C GLU A 133 -15.92 -19.67 -15.26
N GLU A 134 -16.92 -19.86 -16.12
CA GLU A 134 -16.98 -19.32 -17.49
C GLU A 134 -17.40 -17.83 -17.56
N GLU A 135 -18.09 -17.29 -16.56
CA GLU A 135 -18.48 -15.86 -16.48
C GLU A 135 -17.36 -14.99 -15.87
N ARG A 136 -16.24 -15.60 -15.46
CA ARG A 136 -15.07 -14.91 -14.86
C ARG A 136 -14.39 -13.89 -15.77
N SER A 137 -14.54 -13.99 -17.09
CA SER A 137 -13.86 -13.08 -18.03
C SER A 137 -14.57 -11.75 -18.28
N GLU A 138 -15.81 -11.60 -17.80
CA GLU A 138 -16.60 -10.37 -17.99
C GLU A 138 -16.57 -9.44 -16.79
N PHE A 139 -16.00 -9.88 -15.66
CA PHE A 139 -15.70 -8.95 -14.59
C PHE A 139 -14.68 -7.94 -15.13
N PRO A 140 -14.96 -6.63 -15.01
CA PRO A 140 -13.97 -5.64 -15.32
C PRO A 140 -12.81 -5.90 -14.36
N THR A 141 -11.73 -6.50 -14.87
CA THR A 141 -10.41 -6.24 -14.29
C THR A 141 -10.33 -4.74 -14.24
N LEU A 142 -10.25 -4.18 -13.03
CA LEU A 142 -9.96 -2.76 -12.87
C LEU A 142 -8.88 -2.47 -13.92
N PRO A 143 -9.13 -1.57 -14.89
CA PRO A 143 -8.05 -1.14 -15.78
C PRO A 143 -6.89 -0.86 -14.83
N ALA A 144 -5.71 -1.44 -15.10
CA ALA A 144 -4.56 -1.19 -14.27
C ALA A 144 -4.34 0.33 -14.31
N VAL A 145 -4.97 1.06 -13.38
CA VAL A 145 -4.99 2.53 -13.33
C VAL A 145 -3.56 2.99 -13.08
N PHE A 146 -2.78 2.09 -12.49
CA PHE A 146 -1.34 2.05 -12.54
C PHE A 146 -0.99 1.00 -13.60
N GLU A 147 -0.73 1.43 -14.84
CA GLU A 147 0.26 0.68 -15.64
C GLU A 147 1.44 0.43 -14.69
N PRO A 148 1.99 -0.81 -14.61
CA PRO A 148 3.15 -1.04 -13.75
C PRO A 148 4.13 0.06 -14.09
N VAL A 149 4.33 0.98 -13.15
CA VAL A 149 5.11 2.21 -13.38
C VAL A 149 6.35 1.72 -14.09
N GLU A 150 6.57 2.15 -15.35
CA GLU A 150 7.78 1.75 -16.07
C GLU A 150 8.90 1.95 -15.08
N GLU A 151 9.53 0.85 -14.62
CA GLU A 151 10.49 0.88 -13.51
C GLU A 151 11.47 1.98 -13.86
N ILE A 152 11.32 3.15 -13.22
CA ILE A 152 12.20 4.27 -13.47
C ILE A 152 13.54 3.70 -13.07
N PRO A 153 14.51 3.59 -14.00
CA PRO A 153 15.74 2.86 -13.73
C PRO A 153 16.33 3.45 -12.46
N GLU A 154 16.26 2.67 -11.38
CA GLU A 154 16.61 3.20 -10.08
C GLU A 154 18.05 3.68 -10.16
N ALA A 155 18.28 4.92 -9.73
CA ALA A 155 19.65 5.41 -9.62
C ALA A 155 20.42 4.39 -8.75
N PRO A 156 21.66 4.02 -9.14
CA PRO A 156 22.42 3.03 -8.39
C PRO A 156 22.51 3.48 -6.94
N VAL A 157 22.39 2.54 -6.01
CA VAL A 157 22.36 2.80 -4.55
C VAL A 157 23.50 3.72 -4.10
N THR A 158 24.67 3.60 -4.73
CA THR A 158 25.84 4.47 -4.52
C THR A 158 25.56 5.96 -4.72
N ASP A 159 24.78 6.32 -5.74
CA ASP A 159 24.47 7.71 -6.06
C ASP A 159 23.48 8.28 -5.04
N ARG A 160 22.52 7.46 -4.60
CA ARG A 160 21.55 7.81 -3.55
C ARG A 160 22.23 8.01 -2.20
N ILE A 161 23.19 7.15 -1.85
CA ILE A 161 24.03 7.31 -0.64
C ILE A 161 24.79 8.64 -0.69
N ALA A 162 25.46 8.94 -1.81
CA ALA A 162 26.22 10.18 -1.96
C ALA A 162 25.33 11.43 -1.86
N GLU A 163 24.12 11.37 -2.41
CA GLU A 163 23.13 12.45 -2.30
C GLU A 163 22.71 12.69 -0.85
N LEU A 164 22.34 11.64 -0.11
CA LEU A 164 21.96 11.76 1.29
C LEU A 164 23.10 12.27 2.17
N GLU A 165 24.35 11.84 1.92
CA GLU A 165 25.53 12.36 2.61
C GLU A 165 25.74 13.85 2.34
N ALA A 166 25.50 14.30 1.11
CA ALA A 166 25.57 15.72 0.76
C ALA A 166 24.46 16.54 1.44
N GLN A 167 23.24 16.00 1.54
CA GLN A 167 22.14 16.64 2.26
C GLN A 167 22.44 16.75 3.76
N LEU A 168 22.97 15.69 4.38
CA LEU A 168 23.35 15.66 5.80
C LEU A 168 24.51 16.59 6.17
N ALA A 169 25.34 16.98 5.20
CA ALA A 169 26.37 17.99 5.37
C ALA A 169 25.81 19.42 5.50
N GLY A 170 24.55 19.64 5.09
CA GLY A 170 23.85 20.91 5.22
C GLY A 170 23.34 21.22 6.63
N GLU A 171 22.83 22.44 6.82
CA GLU A 171 22.09 22.80 8.03
C GLU A 171 20.64 22.30 7.91
N LEU A 172 20.34 21.20 8.60
CA LEU A 172 19.00 20.60 8.65
C LEU A 172 18.44 20.66 10.08
N PRO A 173 17.11 20.81 10.23
CA PRO A 173 16.42 20.59 11.50
C PRO A 173 16.73 19.19 12.07
N GLY A 174 16.79 19.07 13.40
CA GLY A 174 17.18 17.81 14.05
C GLY A 174 16.30 16.61 13.73
N ALA A 175 14.99 16.82 13.51
CA ALA A 175 14.07 15.75 13.14
C ALA A 175 14.31 15.24 11.71
N GLU A 176 14.47 16.14 10.74
CA GLU A 176 14.78 15.81 9.35
C GLU A 176 16.15 15.14 9.24
N ARG A 177 17.13 15.65 9.99
CA ARG A 177 18.47 15.05 10.06
C ARG A 177 18.41 13.60 10.55
N GLY A 178 17.65 13.32 11.61
CA GLY A 178 17.50 11.97 12.15
C GLY A 178 16.88 11.00 11.13
N ALA A 179 15.85 11.44 10.40
CA ALA A 179 15.23 10.65 9.36
C ALA A 179 16.19 10.35 8.19
N LEU A 180 16.96 11.35 7.74
CA LEU A 180 17.95 11.17 6.68
C LEU A 180 19.14 10.30 7.13
N GLU A 181 19.58 10.41 8.39
CA GLU A 181 20.61 9.54 8.97
C GLU A 181 20.14 8.08 8.99
N GLN A 182 18.90 7.83 9.39
CA GLN A 182 18.30 6.49 9.38
C GLN A 182 18.18 5.93 7.96
N ARG A 183 17.73 6.74 7.00
CA ARG A 183 17.64 6.36 5.59
C ARG A 183 19.01 6.03 4.98
N LEU A 184 20.01 6.85 5.29
CA LEU A 184 21.39 6.62 4.87
C LEU A 184 21.93 5.29 5.42
N GLU A 185 21.61 4.96 6.68
CA GLU A 185 21.98 3.69 7.29
C GLU A 185 21.30 2.50 6.58
N GLY A 186 20.02 2.62 6.23
CA GLY A 186 19.29 1.62 5.44
C GLY A 186 19.92 1.35 4.07
N LEU A 187 20.22 2.41 3.31
CA LEU A 187 20.86 2.27 1.99
C LEU A 187 22.28 1.67 2.09
N LYS A 188 23.05 2.04 3.11
CA LYS A 188 24.38 1.42 3.37
C LYS A 188 24.26 -0.06 3.72
N ALA A 189 23.21 -0.45 4.44
CA ALA A 189 22.90 -1.86 4.70
C ALA A 189 22.66 -2.61 3.39
N GLN A 190 21.82 -2.03 2.52
CA GLN A 190 21.47 -2.57 1.22
C GLN A 190 22.68 -2.71 0.30
N GLU A 191 23.55 -1.70 0.23
CA GLU A 191 24.81 -1.78 -0.51
C GLU A 191 25.71 -2.91 0.02
N ALA A 192 25.87 -3.01 1.34
CA ALA A 192 26.68 -4.05 1.96
C ALA A 192 26.11 -5.47 1.75
N LEU A 193 24.79 -5.62 1.77
CA LEU A 193 24.10 -6.87 1.44
C LEU A 193 24.30 -7.24 -0.03
N GLY A 194 24.06 -6.32 -0.96
CA GLY A 194 24.26 -6.54 -2.39
C GLY A 194 25.69 -6.93 -2.73
N PHE A 195 26.69 -6.36 -2.03
CA PHE A 195 28.08 -6.77 -2.19
C PHE A 195 28.35 -8.18 -1.62
N THR A 196 27.80 -8.48 -0.45
CA THR A 196 28.00 -9.78 0.22
C THR A 196 27.33 -10.91 -0.57
N PHE A 197 26.17 -10.65 -1.15
CA PHE A 197 25.29 -11.58 -1.86
C PHE A 197 24.95 -11.08 -3.28
N PRO A 198 25.94 -10.99 -4.19
CA PRO A 198 25.76 -10.34 -5.50
C PRO A 198 24.83 -11.07 -6.47
N GLU A 199 24.42 -12.30 -6.14
CA GLU A 199 23.55 -13.13 -6.98
C GLU A 199 22.13 -13.25 -6.41
N GLN A 200 21.85 -12.68 -5.24
CA GLN A 200 20.54 -12.75 -4.58
C GLN A 200 19.95 -11.35 -4.47
N GLN A 201 18.63 -11.24 -4.66
CA GLN A 201 17.94 -9.98 -4.37
C GLN A 201 17.87 -9.77 -2.85
N ILE A 202 17.79 -8.52 -2.39
CA ILE A 202 17.79 -8.22 -0.96
C ILE A 202 16.53 -8.76 -0.29
N SER A 203 15.38 -8.60 -0.94
CA SER A 203 14.12 -9.23 -0.56
C SER A 203 14.27 -10.74 -0.35
N GLU A 204 14.89 -11.46 -1.28
CA GLU A 204 15.15 -12.91 -1.16
C GLU A 204 16.05 -13.24 0.04
N ILE A 205 17.10 -12.45 0.29
CA ILE A 205 17.98 -12.63 1.45
C ILE A 205 17.19 -12.42 2.74
N VAL A 206 16.34 -11.40 2.79
CA VAL A 206 15.53 -11.09 3.98
C VAL A 206 14.55 -12.23 4.27
N GLU A 207 13.84 -12.68 3.25
CA GLU A 207 12.88 -13.80 3.37
C GLU A 207 13.56 -15.12 3.73
N GLU A 208 14.72 -15.41 3.13
CA GLU A 208 15.45 -16.67 3.35
C GLU A 208 16.04 -16.75 4.76
N PHE A 209 16.65 -15.66 5.23
CA PHE A 209 17.45 -15.66 6.46
C PHE A 209 16.72 -15.14 7.69
N PHE A 210 15.67 -14.35 7.50
CA PHE A 210 14.96 -13.66 8.58
C PHE A 210 13.45 -13.90 8.48
N PRO A 211 13.01 -15.16 8.59
CA PRO A 211 11.58 -15.45 8.55
C PRO A 211 10.85 -14.70 9.66
N GLU A 212 9.65 -14.24 9.37
CA GLU A 212 8.82 -13.59 10.37
C GLU A 212 8.40 -14.59 11.43
N VAL A 213 8.64 -14.24 12.69
CA VAL A 213 8.27 -15.09 13.82
C VAL A 213 7.43 -14.29 14.81
N GLU A 214 6.24 -14.80 15.08
CA GLU A 214 5.35 -14.25 16.08
C GLU A 214 5.96 -14.36 17.49
N ASP A 215 5.66 -13.39 18.34
CA ASP A 215 5.98 -13.51 19.76
C ASP A 215 5.10 -14.60 20.39
N ILE A 216 5.74 -15.69 20.79
CA ILE A 216 5.11 -16.84 21.46
C ILE A 216 4.27 -16.43 22.69
N SER A 217 4.58 -15.30 23.31
CA SER A 217 3.83 -14.76 24.45
C SER A 217 2.40 -14.34 24.07
N LEU A 218 2.19 -13.92 22.81
CA LEU A 218 0.91 -13.47 22.25
C LEU A 218 0.11 -14.62 21.62
N VAL A 219 0.74 -15.77 21.40
CA VAL A 219 0.17 -16.89 20.65
C VAL A 219 -0.59 -17.84 21.58
N PRO A 220 -1.84 -18.23 21.23
CA PRO A 220 -2.62 -19.19 22.00
C PRO A 220 -1.87 -20.52 22.19
N PRO A 221 -2.03 -21.22 23.33
CA PRO A 221 -1.29 -22.47 23.61
C PRO A 221 -1.37 -23.55 22.53
N ALA A 222 -2.47 -23.61 21.78
CA ALA A 222 -2.67 -24.58 20.70
C ALA A 222 -1.73 -24.35 19.50
N GLU A 223 -1.26 -23.13 19.28
CA GLU A 223 -0.43 -22.74 18.13
C GLU A 223 1.05 -22.58 18.49
N ARG A 224 1.40 -22.60 19.78
CA ARG A 224 2.77 -22.40 20.26
C ARG A 224 3.77 -23.38 19.67
N VAL A 225 3.39 -24.63 19.43
CA VAL A 225 4.29 -25.62 18.81
C VAL A 225 4.71 -25.19 17.39
N ARG A 226 3.80 -24.56 16.63
CA ARG A 226 4.12 -24.02 15.30
C ARG A 226 5.11 -22.87 15.42
N VAL A 227 4.85 -21.94 16.35
CA VAL A 227 5.69 -20.75 16.54
C VAL A 227 7.06 -21.14 17.11
N GLU A 228 7.15 -22.12 18.01
CA GLU A 228 8.42 -22.68 18.49
C GLU A 228 9.24 -23.28 17.35
N ALA A 229 8.59 -23.99 16.41
CA ALA A 229 9.25 -24.52 15.23
C ALA A 229 9.74 -23.39 14.29
N GLN A 230 8.95 -22.33 14.11
CA GLN A 230 9.37 -21.14 13.34
C GLN A 230 10.53 -20.40 14.02
N GLN A 231 10.51 -20.27 15.35
CA GLN A 231 11.62 -19.70 16.12
C GLN A 231 12.89 -20.53 15.96
N ALA A 232 12.79 -21.86 16.00
CA ALA A 232 13.93 -22.74 15.79
C ALA A 232 14.50 -22.61 14.37
N LEU A 233 13.63 -22.54 13.35
CA LEU A 233 14.04 -22.32 11.96
C LEU A 233 14.70 -20.95 11.79
N ALA A 234 14.16 -19.90 12.39
CA ALA A 234 14.76 -18.56 12.34
C ALA A 234 16.17 -18.53 12.96
N VAL A 235 16.39 -19.28 14.04
CA VAL A 235 17.72 -19.43 14.65
C VAL A 235 18.68 -20.18 13.71
N GLU A 236 18.22 -21.27 13.08
CA GLU A 236 19.00 -22.02 12.11
C GLU A 236 19.38 -21.15 10.90
N LYS A 237 18.42 -20.43 10.33
CA LYS A 237 18.63 -19.50 9.21
C LYS A 237 19.52 -18.32 9.56
N GLY A 238 19.35 -17.73 10.75
CA GLY A 238 20.25 -16.71 11.24
C GLY A 238 21.70 -17.22 11.34
N GLN A 239 21.91 -18.47 11.76
CA GLN A 239 23.24 -19.07 11.78
C GLN A 239 23.79 -19.29 10.36
N GLU A 240 22.99 -19.78 9.42
CA GLU A 240 23.40 -19.92 8.01
C GLU A 240 23.83 -18.58 7.41
N PHE A 241 23.09 -17.50 7.69
CA PHE A 241 23.45 -16.15 7.25
C PHE A 241 24.82 -15.72 7.79
N VAL A 242 25.04 -15.93 9.08
CA VAL A 242 26.31 -15.64 9.74
C VAL A 242 27.45 -16.45 9.15
N ASP A 243 27.24 -17.74 8.92
CA ASP A 243 28.23 -18.63 8.32
C ASP A 243 28.60 -18.16 6.90
N LYS A 244 27.62 -17.66 6.12
CA LYS A 244 27.87 -17.04 4.81
C LYS A 244 28.73 -15.77 4.94
N ILE A 245 28.46 -14.90 5.92
CA ILE A 245 29.31 -13.70 6.18
C ILE A 245 30.73 -14.13 6.56
N ILE A 246 30.89 -15.08 7.48
CA ILE A 246 32.22 -15.59 7.88
C ILE A 246 32.96 -16.19 6.68
N ALA A 247 32.27 -16.92 5.81
CA ALA A 247 32.86 -17.53 4.62
C ALA A 247 33.40 -16.49 3.61
N LYS A 248 32.82 -15.29 3.56
CA LYS A 248 33.33 -14.16 2.76
C LYS A 248 34.60 -13.54 3.37
N GLY A 249 34.81 -13.74 4.67
CA GLY A 249 35.95 -13.23 5.40
C GLY A 249 35.79 -11.76 5.79
N ARG A 250 36.78 -11.24 6.52
CA ARG A 250 36.79 -9.86 7.03
C ARG A 250 37.13 -8.88 5.91
N THR A 251 36.13 -8.26 5.31
CA THR A 251 36.26 -7.17 4.33
C THR A 251 35.55 -5.90 4.83
N PRO A 252 35.88 -4.69 4.33
CA PRO A 252 35.19 -3.47 4.72
C PRO A 252 33.67 -3.56 4.60
N GLU A 253 33.18 -4.26 3.59
CA GLU A 253 31.75 -4.43 3.32
C GLU A 253 31.09 -5.37 4.34
N THR A 254 31.73 -6.49 4.68
CA THR A 254 31.23 -7.38 5.75
C THR A 254 31.30 -6.73 7.12
N GLU A 255 32.29 -5.87 7.39
CA GLU A 255 32.35 -5.09 8.64
C GLU A 255 31.24 -4.04 8.68
N ALA A 256 30.99 -3.35 7.57
CA ALA A 256 29.90 -2.40 7.44
C ALA A 256 28.56 -3.10 7.67
N LEU A 257 28.33 -4.25 7.02
CA LEU A 257 27.13 -5.06 7.22
C LEU A 257 26.94 -5.42 8.70
N LEU A 258 27.98 -5.93 9.37
CA LEU A 258 27.89 -6.27 10.80
C LEU A 258 27.60 -5.06 11.67
N LYS A 259 28.20 -3.89 11.39
CA LYS A 259 27.93 -2.64 12.11
C LYS A 259 26.53 -2.12 11.85
N THR A 260 25.97 -2.33 10.67
CA THR A 260 24.58 -1.98 10.39
C THR A 260 23.61 -2.89 11.13
N LEU A 261 23.92 -4.19 11.23
CA LEU A 261 23.10 -5.15 11.99
C LEU A 261 23.19 -4.92 13.51
N ASP A 262 24.36 -4.55 14.01
CA ASP A 262 24.57 -4.21 15.41
C ASP A 262 25.58 -3.05 15.54
N PRO A 263 25.10 -1.79 15.62
CA PRO A 263 25.95 -0.61 15.75
C PRO A 263 26.79 -0.58 17.02
N SER A 264 26.49 -1.44 18.00
CA SER A 264 27.26 -1.53 19.25
C SER A 264 28.53 -2.38 19.12
N LEU A 265 28.73 -3.07 17.99
CA LEU A 265 29.92 -3.87 17.73
C LEU A 265 31.17 -2.98 17.60
N SER A 266 32.07 -3.14 18.56
CA SER A 266 33.44 -2.62 18.48
C SER A 266 34.28 -3.37 17.45
N ASP A 267 35.33 -2.72 16.95
CA ASP A 267 36.27 -3.32 15.99
C ASP A 267 36.94 -4.60 16.55
N GLU A 268 37.18 -4.68 17.86
CA GLU A 268 37.71 -5.88 18.52
C GLU A 268 36.71 -7.05 18.50
N GLN A 269 35.40 -6.77 18.64
CA GLN A 269 34.36 -7.80 18.56
C GLN A 269 34.20 -8.29 17.12
N ILE A 270 34.29 -7.39 16.13
CA ILE A 270 34.29 -7.74 14.72
C ILE A 270 35.52 -8.59 14.37
N GLU A 271 36.70 -8.24 14.90
CA GLU A 271 37.89 -9.08 14.71
C GLU A 271 37.71 -10.49 15.30
N LYS A 272 37.16 -10.57 16.52
CA LYS A 272 36.86 -11.85 17.17
C LYS A 272 35.83 -12.67 16.39
N PHE A 273 34.84 -12.01 15.79
CA PHE A 273 33.82 -12.67 14.97
C PHE A 273 34.45 -13.50 13.85
N PHE A 274 35.42 -12.93 13.11
CA PHE A 274 36.06 -13.62 11.99
C PHE A 274 37.17 -14.59 12.40
N THR A 275 37.74 -14.44 13.60
CA THR A 275 38.86 -15.29 14.06
C THR A 275 38.42 -16.43 14.98
N GLN A 276 37.33 -16.26 15.74
CA GLN A 276 36.79 -17.21 16.72
C GLN A 276 35.25 -17.19 16.69
N PRO A 277 34.63 -17.67 15.60
CA PRO A 277 33.19 -17.50 15.38
C PRO A 277 32.31 -18.17 16.45
N GLY A 278 32.81 -19.20 17.14
CA GLY A 278 32.04 -19.95 18.14
C GLY A 278 31.74 -19.20 19.46
N ASP A 279 32.53 -18.18 19.82
CA ASP A 279 32.40 -17.52 21.13
C ASP A 279 31.61 -16.19 21.07
N VAL A 280 31.60 -15.50 19.93
CA VAL A 280 31.02 -14.14 19.83
C VAL A 280 29.49 -14.18 19.77
N PHE A 281 28.88 -15.16 19.09
CA PHE A 281 27.42 -15.24 18.94
C PHE A 281 26.67 -15.82 20.13
N ALA A 282 27.36 -16.58 20.99
CA ALA A 282 26.77 -17.02 22.24
C ALA A 282 26.43 -15.82 23.15
N GLU A 283 27.17 -14.70 23.01
CA GLU A 283 26.96 -13.46 23.76
C GLU A 283 26.26 -12.37 22.93
N ALA A 284 26.61 -12.24 21.65
CA ALA A 284 25.97 -11.35 20.69
C ALA A 284 24.78 -12.07 20.03
N ARG A 285 23.70 -12.28 20.78
CA ARG A 285 22.37 -12.30 20.14
C ARG A 285 22.27 -10.99 19.38
N ILE A 286 22.28 -11.00 18.05
CA ILE A 286 22.02 -9.79 17.25
C ILE A 286 20.64 -9.30 17.69
N LYS A 287 20.60 -8.29 18.55
CA LYS A 287 19.37 -7.80 19.19
C LYS A 287 18.55 -6.93 18.23
N ASN A 288 19.13 -6.51 17.11
CA ASN A 288 18.58 -5.51 16.20
C ASN A 288 18.37 -6.07 14.79
N LEU A 289 17.64 -7.19 14.69
CA LEU A 289 17.05 -7.64 13.43
C LEU A 289 16.06 -6.63 12.82
N ASP A 290 15.67 -5.61 13.59
CA ASP A 290 14.82 -4.52 13.13
C ASP A 290 15.49 -3.63 12.06
N VAL A 291 16.83 -3.56 11.97
CA VAL A 291 17.49 -2.76 10.91
C VAL A 291 17.32 -3.41 9.53
N VAL A 292 17.36 -4.74 9.45
CA VAL A 292 17.07 -5.47 8.20
C VAL A 292 15.60 -5.31 7.81
N ARG A 293 14.71 -5.25 8.80
CA ARG A 293 13.29 -4.94 8.55
C ARG A 293 13.09 -3.52 8.03
N ILE A 294 13.81 -2.53 8.53
CA ILE A 294 13.76 -1.14 8.01
C ILE A 294 14.20 -1.11 6.53
N ALA A 295 15.23 -1.86 6.15
CA ALA A 295 15.67 -1.95 4.75
C ALA A 295 14.57 -2.55 3.83
N ARG A 296 13.79 -3.52 4.31
CA ARG A 296 12.63 -4.06 3.57
C ARG A 296 11.48 -3.06 3.46
N VAL A 297 11.19 -2.33 4.53
CA VAL A 297 10.11 -1.32 4.55
C VAL A 297 10.40 -0.19 3.56
N GLU A 298 11.66 0.20 3.36
CA GLU A 298 11.98 1.24 2.38
C GLU A 298 11.87 0.77 0.92
N GLU A 299 12.12 -0.50 0.60
CA GLU A 299 11.87 -1.05 -0.75
C GLU A 299 10.36 -0.99 -1.08
N GLU A 300 9.50 -1.44 -0.15
CA GLU A 300 8.04 -1.41 -0.31
C GLU A 300 7.45 0.02 -0.26
N GLN A 301 8.01 0.92 0.56
CA GLN A 301 7.55 2.31 0.65
C GLN A 301 8.05 3.20 -0.50
N PHE A 302 9.14 2.81 -1.18
CA PHE A 302 9.63 3.54 -2.34
C PHE A 302 8.63 3.43 -3.51
N ASP A 303 8.03 2.26 -3.72
CA ASP A 303 6.98 2.08 -4.73
C ASP A 303 5.72 2.93 -4.42
N VAL A 304 5.34 3.04 -3.13
CA VAL A 304 4.15 3.79 -2.70
C VAL A 304 4.35 5.31 -2.72
N LEU A 305 5.54 5.80 -2.35
CA LEU A 305 5.85 7.24 -2.33
C LEU A 305 6.19 7.81 -3.72
N PHE A 306 6.69 6.99 -4.66
CA PHE A 306 7.01 7.45 -6.02
C PHE A 306 5.86 7.26 -7.02
N ALA A 307 4.92 6.33 -6.78
CA ALA A 307 3.65 6.29 -7.50
C ALA A 307 2.79 7.55 -7.27
N THR A 308 2.99 8.26 -6.15
CA THR A 308 2.23 9.48 -5.79
C THR A 308 2.96 10.80 -6.08
N GLN A 309 4.26 10.78 -6.42
CA GLN A 309 5.05 12.00 -6.69
C GLN A 309 5.34 12.28 -8.17
N GLY A 310 4.76 11.51 -9.09
CA GLY A 310 4.91 11.70 -10.55
C GLY A 310 4.49 13.06 -11.11
N GLU A 311 3.79 13.91 -10.34
CA GLU A 311 3.38 15.24 -10.77
C GLU A 311 3.50 16.30 -9.66
N ARG A 312 4.71 16.67 -9.22
CA ARG A 312 4.89 17.99 -8.57
C ARG A 312 6.16 18.70 -9.03
N GLY A 313 5.94 19.75 -9.84
CA GLY A 313 6.94 20.77 -10.10
C GLY A 313 7.32 21.54 -8.83
N SER A 314 8.61 21.85 -8.72
CA SER A 314 9.23 22.97 -8.00
C SER A 314 8.62 23.40 -6.65
N VAL A 315 9.14 22.81 -5.56
CA VAL A 315 8.89 23.23 -4.16
C VAL A 315 9.79 24.43 -3.78
N GLU A 316 9.65 25.56 -4.47
CA GLU A 316 10.34 26.82 -4.08
C GLU A 316 9.40 27.98 -3.72
N GLY A 317 8.08 27.78 -3.72
CA GLY A 317 7.11 28.87 -3.51
C GLY A 317 6.60 29.12 -2.08
N TRP A 318 6.66 28.13 -1.18
CA TRP A 318 5.68 28.08 -0.07
C TRP A 318 6.13 28.67 1.29
N VAL A 319 7.38 29.13 1.44
CA VAL A 319 7.89 29.59 2.76
C VAL A 319 7.72 31.11 3.00
N SER A 320 7.19 31.89 2.05
CA SER A 320 7.26 33.35 2.14
C SER A 320 6.04 34.08 2.73
N LYS A 321 4.89 33.44 2.97
CA LYS A 321 3.68 34.17 3.40
C LYS A 321 2.77 33.29 4.25
N ASN A 322 2.86 33.39 5.58
CA ASN A 322 1.73 33.37 6.53
C ASN A 322 2.20 33.14 7.97
N ILE A 323 2.91 34.12 8.56
CA ILE A 323 2.97 34.23 10.03
C ILE A 323 2.82 35.72 10.40
N PHE A 324 1.85 35.97 11.28
CA PHE A 324 1.41 37.22 11.95
C PHE A 324 0.15 37.92 11.39
N PRO A 325 -0.99 37.82 12.09
CA PRO A 325 -2.02 38.86 12.05
C PRO A 325 -1.71 39.95 13.10
N THR A 326 -1.76 41.21 12.66
CA THR A 326 -2.22 42.34 13.47
C THR A 326 -3.66 42.65 13.07
#